data_AF-A0A5K1D477-F1
#
_entry.id   AF-A0A5K1D477-F1
#
_cell.length_a   1.000
_cell.length_b   1.000
_cell.length_c   1.000
_cell.angle_alpha   90.00
_cell.angle_beta   90.00
_cell.angle_gamma   90.00
#
_symmetry.space_group_name_H-M   'P 1'
#
loop_
_entity.id
_entity.type
_entity.pdbx_description
1 polymer ?
#
loop_
_entity_poly.entity_id
_entity_poly.type
_entity_poly.pdbx_seq_one_letter_code
_entity_poly.pdbx_strand_id
1 'polypeptide(L)'
;MAPGKPTANGGLRPPSSGESADGDDEREEGEEVDDVEEEGEPPSANGEGQEEQEEDEEDEPRLKYQRMGGSIPSLLSTDSASAIAVAERMIALGTHDGAVHILDFQGNQ
;
A
#
# COMPACT_ATOMS: atom_id res chain seq x y z
N MET A 1 57.64 28.22 -47.94
CA MET A 1 56.19 28.39 -47.68
C MET A 1 55.86 27.65 -46.38
N ALA A 2 55.78 28.36 -45.26
CA ALA A 2 54.97 28.00 -44.09
C ALA A 2 53.72 28.92 -44.14
N PRO A 3 52.56 28.67 -43.48
CA PRO A 3 52.40 28.16 -42.10
C PRO A 3 51.12 27.34 -41.75
N GLY A 4 51.08 26.77 -40.52
CA GLY A 4 49.98 26.92 -39.52
C GLY A 4 48.64 26.15 -39.64
N LYS A 5 48.31 25.34 -38.61
CA LYS A 5 46.97 24.79 -38.22
C LYS A 5 46.03 25.91 -37.66
N PRO A 6 44.79 25.69 -37.09
CA PRO A 6 43.92 24.50 -36.85
C PRO A 6 42.41 24.74 -37.22
N THR A 7 41.45 23.80 -37.09
CA THR A 7 40.60 23.58 -35.89
C THR A 7 39.57 22.48 -36.17
N ALA A 8 39.38 21.59 -35.20
CA ALA A 8 38.35 20.55 -35.15
C ALA A 8 37.09 21.07 -34.47
N ASN A 9 35.90 20.73 -34.99
CA ASN A 9 34.60 20.89 -34.33
C ASN A 9 33.61 19.87 -34.91
N GLY A 10 32.87 19.15 -34.05
CA GLY A 10 31.75 18.31 -34.48
C GLY A 10 31.45 17.14 -33.53
N GLY A 11 30.88 17.46 -32.36
CA GLY A 11 30.69 16.57 -31.20
C GLY A 11 29.83 15.32 -31.38
N LEU A 12 30.14 14.34 -30.51
CA LEU A 12 29.37 13.14 -30.22
C LEU A 12 28.16 13.44 -29.32
N ARG A 13 27.07 12.66 -29.49
CA ARG A 13 25.91 12.46 -28.58
C ARG A 13 26.36 11.75 -27.26
N PRO A 14 25.52 11.53 -26.21
CA PRO A 14 24.13 11.94 -25.89
C PRO A 14 23.97 12.61 -24.49
N PRO A 15 22.78 13.06 -24.05
CA PRO A 15 22.59 13.57 -22.68
C PRO A 15 22.39 12.44 -21.64
N SER A 16 23.07 12.56 -20.50
CA SER A 16 22.95 11.70 -19.31
C SER A 16 22.69 12.56 -18.07
N SER A 17 21.80 12.08 -17.20
CA SER A 17 21.48 12.57 -15.84
C SER A 17 20.83 13.97 -15.82
N GLY A 18 19.74 14.22 -15.10
CA GLY A 18 19.38 13.71 -13.79
C GLY A 18 19.57 14.87 -12.81
N GLU A 19 18.59 15.77 -12.71
CA GLU A 19 18.62 16.87 -11.74
C GLU A 19 17.25 17.00 -11.07
N SER A 20 17.27 16.67 -9.79
CA SER A 20 16.18 16.72 -8.82
C SER A 20 15.77 18.17 -8.56
N ALA A 21 14.46 18.43 -8.53
CA ALA A 21 13.93 19.68 -7.97
C ALA A 21 13.78 19.50 -6.46
N ASP A 22 14.68 20.11 -5.71
CA ASP A 22 14.67 20.23 -4.26
C ASP A 22 13.58 21.24 -3.86
N GLY A 23 12.52 20.74 -3.22
CA GLY A 23 11.41 21.54 -2.71
C GLY A 23 11.64 21.85 -1.23
N ASP A 24 12.06 23.07 -0.97
CA ASP A 24 12.22 23.73 0.32
C ASP A 24 10.84 23.88 1.02
N ASP A 25 10.53 23.00 1.99
CA ASP A 25 9.33 23.04 2.84
C ASP A 25 9.77 23.31 4.29
N GLU A 26 10.00 24.60 4.59
CA GLU A 26 10.23 25.08 5.95
C GLU A 26 8.94 25.75 6.45
N ARG A 27 8.11 25.03 7.21
CA ARG A 27 7.02 25.66 7.96
C ARG A 27 7.00 25.23 9.42
N GLU A 28 7.09 26.28 10.23
CA GLU A 28 7.33 26.36 11.68
C GLU A 28 6.51 25.45 12.59
N GLU A 29 7.22 25.07 13.65
CA GLU A 29 6.78 24.42 14.87
C GLU A 29 5.67 25.20 15.60
N GLY A 30 4.73 24.47 16.18
CA GLY A 30 3.85 24.95 17.24
C GLY A 30 3.92 24.00 18.42
N GLU A 31 4.70 24.37 19.44
CA GLU A 31 4.60 23.82 20.80
C GLU A 31 3.35 24.40 21.49
N GLU A 32 2.58 23.58 22.24
CA GLU A 32 2.48 23.71 23.70
C GLU A 32 1.41 22.80 24.37
N VAL A 33 1.94 21.92 25.23
CA VAL A 33 1.49 21.20 26.46
C VAL A 33 0.02 21.05 26.87
N ASP A 34 -0.33 19.85 27.38
CA ASP A 34 -1.05 19.71 28.67
C ASP A 34 -0.64 18.37 29.34
N ASP A 35 0.25 18.49 30.32
CA ASP A 35 0.69 17.43 31.23
C ASP A 35 -0.36 17.34 32.36
N VAL A 36 -1.14 16.27 32.41
CA VAL A 36 -2.00 15.97 33.55
C VAL A 36 -1.41 14.80 34.31
N GLU A 37 -0.59 15.10 35.31
CA GLU A 37 -0.26 14.19 36.41
C GLU A 37 -1.42 14.20 37.42
N GLU A 38 -2.14 13.08 37.56
CA GLU A 38 -2.97 12.80 38.74
C GLU A 38 -2.49 11.49 39.38
N GLU A 39 -1.66 11.63 40.41
CA GLU A 39 -1.25 10.57 41.34
C GLU A 39 -2.34 10.38 42.43
N GLY A 40 -2.80 9.14 42.65
CA GLY A 40 -3.78 8.86 43.72
C GLY A 40 -4.10 7.37 43.99
N GLU A 41 -3.19 6.69 44.70
CA GLU A 41 -3.36 5.56 45.66
C GLU A 41 -4.00 4.19 45.25
N PRO A 42 -3.36 3.03 45.55
CA PRO A 42 -3.95 1.67 45.50
C PRO A 42 -4.42 1.18 46.89
N PRO A 43 -4.91 -0.07 47.06
CA PRO A 43 -6.02 -0.79 46.46
C PRO A 43 -7.14 -1.07 47.51
N SER A 44 -8.41 -1.13 47.09
CA SER A 44 -9.48 -1.70 47.96
C SER A 44 -9.68 -3.18 47.62
N ALA A 45 -9.06 -4.04 48.42
CA ALA A 45 -9.29 -5.48 48.40
C ALA A 45 -10.69 -5.78 48.96
N ASN A 46 -11.64 -6.06 48.08
CA ASN A 46 -12.96 -6.60 48.39
C ASN A 46 -13.43 -7.30 47.10
N GLY A 47 -13.67 -8.58 46.98
CA GLY A 47 -13.76 -9.71 47.89
C GLY A 47 -14.43 -10.80 47.04
N GLU A 48 -13.80 -11.97 47.01
CA GLU A 48 -14.43 -13.28 46.81
C GLU A 48 -15.14 -13.57 45.47
N GLY A 49 -14.51 -14.43 44.66
CA GLY A 49 -15.20 -15.27 43.69
C GLY A 49 -15.18 -14.77 42.24
N GLN A 50 -14.01 -14.46 41.69
CA GLN A 50 -13.85 -14.54 40.24
C GLN A 50 -13.58 -16.01 39.92
N GLU A 51 -14.66 -16.73 39.63
CA GLU A 51 -14.55 -17.92 38.79
C GLU A 51 -13.84 -17.47 37.51
N GLU A 52 -12.58 -17.85 37.38
CA GLU A 52 -11.81 -17.78 36.14
C GLU A 52 -12.60 -18.61 35.12
N GLN A 53 -13.60 -18.00 34.50
CA GLN A 53 -14.13 -18.46 33.23
C GLN A 53 -12.92 -18.40 32.32
N GLU A 54 -12.28 -19.55 32.11
CA GLU A 54 -11.44 -19.82 30.96
C GLU A 54 -12.31 -19.50 29.74
N GLU A 55 -12.34 -18.22 29.35
CA GLU A 55 -12.75 -17.83 28.01
C GLU A 55 -11.76 -18.57 27.11
N ASP A 56 -12.20 -19.71 26.58
CA ASP A 56 -11.57 -20.38 25.44
C ASP A 56 -11.49 -19.30 24.34
N GLU A 57 -10.39 -18.55 24.31
CA GLU A 57 -10.09 -17.57 23.28
C GLU A 57 -10.14 -18.32 21.95
N GLU A 58 -11.28 -18.24 21.25
CA GLU A 58 -11.45 -18.90 19.96
C GLU A 58 -10.39 -18.33 19.00
N ASP A 59 -9.40 -19.16 18.66
CA ASP A 59 -8.34 -18.80 17.72
C ASP A 59 -8.95 -18.23 16.42
N GLU A 60 -8.46 -17.07 15.98
CA GLU A 60 -8.95 -16.43 14.77
C GLU A 60 -8.77 -17.35 13.53
N PRO A 61 -9.80 -17.52 12.68
CA PRO A 61 -9.73 -18.46 11.56
C PRO A 61 -8.67 -18.06 10.53
N ARG A 62 -7.69 -18.95 10.33
CA ARG A 62 -6.65 -18.76 9.32
C ARG A 62 -7.07 -19.32 7.97
N LEU A 63 -7.41 -18.44 7.04
CA LEU A 63 -7.74 -18.82 5.67
C LEU A 63 -6.50 -18.93 4.80
N LYS A 64 -6.47 -19.96 3.94
CA LYS A 64 -5.48 -20.05 2.87
C LYS A 64 -5.85 -19.03 1.80
N TYR A 65 -4.88 -18.23 1.37
CA TYR A 65 -5.05 -17.31 0.24
C TYR A 65 -4.17 -17.74 -0.94
N GLN A 66 -4.66 -17.45 -2.14
CA GLN A 66 -3.92 -17.59 -3.38
C GLN A 66 -4.11 -16.29 -4.16
N ARG A 67 -3.01 -15.76 -4.73
CA ARG A 67 -3.12 -14.60 -5.61
C ARG A 67 -3.80 -15.02 -6.92
N MET A 68 -4.77 -14.21 -7.36
CA MET A 68 -5.39 -14.37 -8.66
C MET A 68 -4.39 -14.04 -9.77
N GLY A 69 -4.25 -14.94 -10.74
CA GLY A 69 -3.36 -14.80 -11.89
C GLY A 69 -4.09 -14.33 -13.14
N GLY A 70 -3.62 -14.79 -14.30
CA GLY A 70 -4.28 -14.54 -15.58
C GLY A 70 -4.31 -13.07 -15.96
N SER A 71 -5.46 -12.57 -16.40
CA SER A 71 -5.64 -11.18 -16.84
C SER A 71 -5.90 -10.19 -15.69
N ILE A 72 -6.08 -10.67 -14.46
CA ILE A 72 -6.43 -9.81 -13.31
C ILE A 72 -5.37 -8.74 -13.02
N PRO A 73 -4.06 -9.03 -12.96
CA PRO A 73 -3.07 -7.99 -12.65
C PRO A 73 -3.05 -6.85 -13.67
N SER A 74 -3.16 -7.17 -14.96
CA SER A 74 -3.20 -6.16 -16.03
C SER A 74 -4.53 -5.39 -16.09
N LEU A 75 -5.62 -6.04 -15.70
CA LEU A 75 -6.92 -5.40 -15.61
C LEU A 75 -6.93 -4.39 -14.45
N LEU A 76 -6.44 -4.82 -13.28
CA LEU A 76 -6.38 -4.00 -12.08
C LEU A 76 -5.28 -2.92 -12.10
N SER A 77 -4.35 -2.98 -13.04
CA SER A 77 -3.40 -1.89 -13.28
C SER A 77 -4.02 -0.73 -14.07
N THR A 78 -5.13 -0.97 -14.77
CA THR A 78 -5.77 0.02 -15.66
C THR A 78 -7.07 0.55 -15.07
N ASP A 79 -7.83 -0.29 -14.37
CA ASP A 79 -9.07 0.09 -13.68
C ASP A 79 -9.14 -0.58 -12.29
N SER A 80 -10.00 -0.10 -11.40
CA SER A 80 -10.19 -0.66 -10.06
C SER A 80 -11.42 -1.56 -9.99
N ALA A 81 -11.32 -2.66 -9.24
CA ALA A 81 -12.48 -3.49 -8.92
C ALA A 81 -13.43 -2.75 -7.99
N SER A 82 -14.72 -2.81 -8.28
CA SER A 82 -15.80 -2.20 -7.49
C SER A 82 -16.69 -3.24 -6.81
N ALA A 83 -16.87 -4.43 -7.40
CA ALA A 83 -17.69 -5.51 -6.87
C ALA A 83 -17.15 -6.89 -7.27
N ILE A 84 -17.42 -7.91 -6.46
CA ILE A 84 -17.06 -9.31 -6.77
C ILE A 84 -18.20 -10.26 -6.37
N ALA A 85 -18.47 -11.26 -7.21
CA ALA A 85 -19.37 -12.37 -6.91
C ALA A 85 -18.71 -13.69 -7.31
N VAL A 86 -18.85 -14.72 -6.48
CA VAL A 86 -18.21 -16.02 -6.69
C VAL A 86 -19.29 -17.09 -6.84
N ALA A 87 -19.17 -17.87 -7.90
CA ALA A 87 -19.98 -19.07 -8.16
C ALA A 87 -19.10 -20.33 -8.04
N GLU A 88 -19.70 -21.52 -8.21
CA GLU A 88 -18.98 -22.80 -8.06
C GLU A 88 -17.75 -22.95 -8.98
N ARG A 89 -17.76 -22.28 -10.14
CA ARG A 89 -16.72 -22.44 -11.17
C ARG A 89 -16.21 -21.13 -11.77
N MET A 90 -16.78 -20.01 -11.35
CA MET A 90 -16.60 -18.72 -12.01
C MET A 90 -16.60 -17.60 -10.98
N ILE A 91 -15.91 -16.51 -11.29
CA ILE A 91 -15.89 -15.26 -10.54
C ILE A 91 -16.38 -14.16 -11.48
N ALA A 92 -17.36 -13.37 -11.05
CA ALA A 92 -17.74 -12.15 -11.72
C ALA A 92 -17.08 -10.96 -10.99
N LEU A 93 -16.28 -10.18 -11.71
CA LEU A 93 -15.59 -8.99 -11.21
C LEU A 93 -16.17 -7.75 -11.90
N GLY A 94 -16.80 -6.88 -11.13
CA GLY A 94 -17.22 -5.55 -11.58
C GLY A 94 -16.09 -4.55 -11.41
N THR A 95 -15.91 -3.64 -12.37
CA THR A 95 -14.94 -2.55 -12.30
C THR A 95 -15.61 -1.19 -12.17
N HIS A 96 -14.85 -0.13 -11.90
CA HIS A 96 -15.40 1.21 -11.72
C HIS A 96 -15.86 1.85 -13.04
N ASP A 97 -15.33 1.41 -14.19
CA ASP A 97 -15.82 1.82 -15.53
C ASP A 97 -17.15 1.13 -15.93
N GLY A 98 -17.73 0.33 -15.03
CA GLY A 98 -19.02 -0.35 -15.25
C GLY A 98 -18.93 -1.65 -16.06
N ALA A 99 -17.72 -2.14 -16.32
CA ALA A 99 -17.51 -3.43 -16.96
C ALA A 99 -17.67 -4.60 -15.97
N VAL A 100 -18.14 -5.75 -16.47
CA VAL A 100 -18.22 -7.01 -15.70
C VAL A 100 -17.40 -8.07 -16.41
N HIS A 101 -16.41 -8.61 -15.70
CA HIS A 101 -15.52 -9.66 -16.20
C HIS A 101 -15.88 -10.98 -15.55
N ILE A 102 -16.22 -11.98 -16.35
CA ILE A 102 -16.43 -13.35 -15.90
C ILE A 102 -15.11 -14.09 -16.03
N LEU A 103 -14.65 -14.75 -14.97
CA LEU A 103 -13.33 -15.33 -14.88
C LEU A 103 -13.38 -16.71 -14.23
N ASP A 104 -12.43 -17.58 -14.53
CA ASP A 104 -12.15 -18.77 -13.75
C ASP A 104 -11.31 -18.45 -12.49
N PHE A 105 -11.04 -19.46 -11.66
CA PHE A 105 -10.22 -19.30 -10.45
C PHE A 105 -8.73 -19.03 -10.70
N GLN A 106 -8.27 -19.16 -11.95
CA GLN A 106 -6.92 -18.79 -12.36
C GLN A 106 -6.86 -17.34 -12.87
N GLY A 107 -8.01 -16.69 -13.05
CA GLY A 107 -8.12 -15.33 -13.56
C GLY A 107 -8.15 -15.25 -15.09
N ASN A 108 -8.54 -16.34 -15.77
CA ASN A 108 -8.78 -16.35 -17.21
C ASN A 108 -10.25 -16.03 -17.50
N GLN A 109 -10.52 -15.31 -18.59
CA GLN A 109 -11.87 -14.88 -18.98
C GLN A 109 -12.62 -15.94 -19.80
#